data_AF-A0A9D1HQS3-F1
#
_entry.id   AF-A0A9D1HQS3-F1
#
_cell.length_a   1.000
_cell.length_b   1.000
_cell.length_c   1.000
_cell.angle_alpha   90.00
_cell.angle_beta   90.00
_cell.angle_gamma   90.00
#
_symmetry.space_group_name_H-M   'P 1'
#
loop_
_entity.id
_entity.type
_entity.pdbx_description
1 polymer ?
#
loop_
_entity_poly.entity_id
_entity_poly.type
_entity_poly.pdbx_seq_one_letter_code
_entity_poly.pdbx_strand_id
1 'polypeptide(L)'
;MNHLKQVVTLELGEPFDPACLIKSHTSSAMREHLLATMTIDPYPPDVPGTYTSNLHYAAHSQTIQIQVKDTTAPQFIDPPSQWQMVAGTTPDFSQLIIEDRSPYTVTIGQTDFSTPGTYQTELIATDNSQNQNRHPITLIIEAPQITLTSPSDILACTRSMQLELDGNLCWDQLQLSSSDERIASIDAKGCVTAHQAGKVTFSACLDQQVLTSCTIEIIDPPASKNEFVNIKAFIPDLYVDLKYASTDNFTQTVIYDFHDAYLRYGTVQKLMGVQEDLKAKGYHLLIWDAYRPFEAQKRLWEVVPDDRYVANPAYGPQSHNLGSTIDASLVTPEGKSVPMPTAFDDFSSLADRDYRDIQDPQAIENALLLEQTMTKHGFRGYSLEWWDYSDSHSYTYLEFQVP
;
A
#
# COMPACT_ATOMS: atom_id res chain seq x y z
N MET A 1 57.29 -50.60 -6.08
CA MET A 1 56.85 -49.56 -7.05
C MET A 1 55.76 -48.75 -6.37
N ASN A 2 55.67 -47.43 -6.59
CA ASN A 2 54.63 -46.63 -5.94
C ASN A 2 53.27 -46.97 -6.59
N HIS A 3 52.43 -47.74 -5.88
CA HIS A 3 51.13 -48.24 -6.37
C HIS A 3 49.99 -47.23 -6.21
N LEU A 4 50.23 -46.09 -5.56
CA LEU A 4 49.21 -45.11 -5.21
C LEU A 4 49.42 -43.76 -5.91
N LYS A 5 48.32 -43.12 -6.29
CA LYS A 5 48.30 -41.72 -6.75
C LYS A 5 48.55 -40.78 -5.56
N GLN A 6 49.13 -39.61 -5.85
CA GLN A 6 49.34 -38.54 -4.85
C GLN A 6 48.25 -37.46 -4.89
N VAL A 7 47.41 -37.48 -5.93
CA VAL A 7 46.30 -36.54 -6.12
C VAL A 7 45.07 -37.35 -6.50
N VAL A 8 43.94 -37.04 -5.86
CA VAL A 8 42.60 -37.49 -6.24
C VAL A 8 41.74 -36.27 -6.51
N THR A 9 40.90 -36.36 -7.53
CA THR A 9 39.81 -35.39 -7.76
C THR A 9 38.50 -36.08 -7.44
N LEU A 10 37.66 -35.43 -6.65
CA LEU A 10 36.34 -35.89 -6.24
C LEU A 10 35.31 -34.83 -6.63
N GLU A 11 34.11 -35.26 -6.96
CA GLU A 11 32.99 -34.34 -7.10
C GLU A 11 32.48 -33.86 -5.74
N LEU A 12 31.87 -32.67 -5.72
CA LEU A 12 31.33 -32.06 -4.50
C LEU A 12 30.27 -32.97 -3.86
N GLY A 13 30.48 -33.30 -2.59
CA GLY A 13 29.64 -34.23 -1.82
C GLY A 13 29.81 -35.71 -2.20
N GLU A 14 30.75 -36.05 -3.09
CA GLU A 14 31.06 -37.45 -3.42
C GLU A 14 31.81 -38.12 -2.25
N PRO A 15 31.35 -39.29 -1.78
CA PRO A 15 32.09 -40.03 -0.76
C PRO A 15 33.44 -40.50 -1.32
N PHE A 16 34.49 -40.43 -0.49
CA PHE A 16 35.80 -40.93 -0.88
C PHE A 16 35.78 -42.44 -1.11
N ASP A 17 36.02 -42.88 -2.35
CA ASP A 17 36.32 -44.27 -2.69
C ASP A 17 37.84 -44.50 -2.72
N PRO A 18 38.44 -45.23 -1.76
CA PRO A 18 39.87 -45.51 -1.72
C PRO A 18 40.41 -46.18 -3.00
N ALA A 19 39.56 -46.87 -3.76
CA ALA A 19 39.92 -47.54 -5.00
C ALA A 19 40.40 -46.57 -6.10
N CYS A 20 40.01 -45.30 -6.02
CA CYS A 20 40.42 -44.25 -6.97
C CYS A 20 41.92 -43.93 -6.90
N LEU A 21 42.58 -44.20 -5.76
CA LEU A 21 43.99 -43.94 -5.52
C LEU A 21 44.91 -45.06 -6.02
N ILE A 22 44.38 -46.27 -6.25
CA ILE A 22 45.18 -47.41 -6.69
C ILE A 22 45.45 -47.31 -8.20
N LYS A 23 46.73 -47.32 -8.60
CA LYS A 23 47.14 -47.24 -10.01
C LYS A 23 46.68 -48.48 -10.78
N SER A 24 46.30 -48.29 -12.04
CA SER A 24 45.71 -49.32 -12.92
C SER A 24 46.58 -50.56 -13.14
N HIS A 25 47.91 -50.46 -13.02
CA HIS A 25 48.85 -51.57 -13.18
C HIS A 25 49.06 -52.41 -11.89
N THR A 26 48.30 -52.14 -10.82
CA THR A 26 48.40 -52.88 -9.55
C THR A 26 47.66 -54.22 -9.67
N SER A 27 48.31 -55.33 -9.29
CA SER A 27 47.71 -56.67 -9.38
C SER A 27 46.48 -56.82 -8.48
N SER A 28 45.54 -57.70 -8.85
CA SER A 28 44.28 -57.89 -8.09
C SER A 28 44.51 -58.25 -6.63
N ALA A 29 45.46 -59.15 -6.34
CA ALA A 29 45.81 -59.53 -4.97
C ALA A 29 46.37 -58.34 -4.15
N MET A 30 47.18 -57.48 -4.76
CA MET A 30 47.70 -56.28 -4.11
C MET A 30 46.61 -55.22 -3.93
N ARG A 31 45.68 -55.10 -4.90
CA ARG A 31 44.55 -54.18 -4.84
C ARG A 31 43.62 -54.52 -3.67
N GLU A 32 43.22 -55.79 -3.52
CA GLU A 32 42.39 -56.24 -2.40
C GLU A 32 43.08 -56.01 -1.05
N HIS A 33 44.37 -56.30 -0.95
CA HIS A 33 45.14 -56.08 0.28
C HIS A 33 45.19 -54.59 0.69
N LEU A 34 45.39 -53.69 -0.28
CA LEU A 34 45.41 -52.25 -0.02
C LEU A 34 44.03 -51.75 0.42
N LEU A 35 42.97 -52.10 -0.34
CA LEU A 35 41.60 -51.66 -0.05
C LEU A 35 41.12 -52.07 1.34
N ALA A 36 41.49 -53.27 1.81
CA ALA A 36 41.07 -53.78 3.11
C ALA A 36 41.60 -52.96 4.31
N THR A 37 42.59 -52.09 4.11
CA THR A 37 43.28 -51.34 5.19
C THR A 37 43.27 -49.84 5.00
N MET A 38 42.69 -49.33 3.91
CA MET A 38 42.73 -47.90 3.57
C MET A 38 41.75 -47.08 4.41
N THR A 39 42.28 -46.07 5.09
CA THR A 39 41.50 -45.00 5.71
C THR A 39 42.14 -43.65 5.39
N ILE A 40 41.37 -42.58 5.47
CA ILE A 40 41.83 -41.22 5.18
C ILE A 40 41.48 -40.29 6.31
N ASP A 41 42.39 -39.36 6.64
CA ASP A 41 42.08 -38.30 7.61
C ASP A 41 40.93 -37.41 7.06
N PRO A 42 40.06 -36.87 7.93
CA PRO A 42 38.95 -36.04 7.53
C PRO A 42 39.39 -34.85 6.66
N TYR A 43 38.59 -34.57 5.64
CA TYR A 43 38.65 -33.36 4.81
C TYR A 43 37.22 -32.85 4.61
N PRO A 44 36.98 -31.62 4.16
CA PRO A 44 35.64 -31.11 3.89
C PRO A 44 35.17 -31.58 2.50
N PRO A 45 34.25 -32.57 2.39
CA PRO A 45 33.80 -33.06 1.09
C PRO A 45 32.77 -32.13 0.43
N ASP A 46 32.17 -31.23 1.20
CA ASP A 46 31.09 -30.33 0.78
C ASP A 46 31.59 -28.89 0.52
N VAL A 47 32.91 -28.69 0.43
CA VAL A 47 33.51 -27.41 0.09
C VAL A 47 34.48 -27.61 -1.08
N PRO A 48 34.28 -26.93 -2.23
CA PRO A 48 35.25 -26.98 -3.32
C PRO A 48 36.61 -26.46 -2.87
N GLY A 49 37.68 -27.17 -3.22
CA GLY A 49 39.02 -26.80 -2.77
C GLY A 49 40.07 -27.86 -2.99
N THR A 50 41.32 -27.50 -2.68
CA THR A 50 42.43 -28.44 -2.62
C THR A 50 42.83 -28.62 -1.17
N TYR A 51 42.75 -29.86 -0.68
CA TYR A 51 43.04 -30.24 0.70
C TYR A 51 44.21 -31.19 0.75
N THR A 52 44.99 -31.08 1.83
CA THR A 52 46.02 -32.05 2.15
C THR A 52 45.46 -32.99 3.21
N SER A 53 45.50 -34.31 2.96
CA SER A 53 45.06 -35.33 3.91
C SER A 53 46.05 -36.49 3.94
N ASN A 54 46.10 -37.22 5.06
CA ASN A 54 46.93 -38.43 5.15
C ASN A 54 46.08 -39.66 4.88
N LEU A 55 46.56 -40.48 3.94
CA LEU A 55 46.04 -41.80 3.66
C LEU A 55 46.82 -42.82 4.49
N HIS A 56 46.13 -43.61 5.29
CA HIS A 56 46.70 -44.69 6.07
C HIS A 56 46.35 -46.03 5.41
N TYR A 57 47.33 -46.91 5.23
CA TYR A 57 47.13 -48.24 4.65
C TYR A 57 48.23 -49.20 5.13
N ALA A 58 47.86 -50.42 5.50
CA ALA A 58 48.73 -51.36 6.18
C ALA A 58 49.49 -50.69 7.35
N ALA A 59 50.83 -50.68 7.33
CA ALA A 59 51.70 -50.02 8.30
C ALA A 59 52.33 -48.71 7.78
N HIS A 60 51.77 -48.13 6.71
CA HIS A 60 52.29 -46.92 6.07
C HIS A 60 51.26 -45.78 6.14
N SER A 61 51.77 -44.55 6.09
CA SER A 61 50.97 -43.36 5.91
C SER A 61 51.60 -42.50 4.81
N GLN A 62 50.76 -41.90 3.97
CA GLN A 62 51.19 -41.05 2.87
C GLN A 62 50.30 -39.82 2.78
N THR A 63 50.92 -38.65 2.71
CA THR A 63 50.21 -37.40 2.40
C THR A 63 49.77 -37.38 0.94
N ILE A 64 48.50 -37.09 0.73
CA ILE A 64 47.89 -36.92 -0.59
C ILE A 64 47.20 -35.55 -0.70
N GLN A 65 46.96 -35.11 -1.93
CA GLN A 65 46.10 -33.97 -2.24
C GLN A 65 44.72 -34.47 -2.67
N ILE A 66 43.67 -33.92 -2.07
CA ILE A 66 42.28 -34.13 -2.46
C ILE A 66 41.79 -32.85 -3.11
N GLN A 67 41.40 -32.91 -4.37
CA GLN A 67 40.77 -31.82 -5.09
C GLN A 67 39.27 -32.08 -5.13
N VAL A 68 38.51 -31.38 -4.31
CA VAL A 68 37.05 -31.37 -4.38
C VAL A 68 36.65 -30.32 -5.42
N LYS A 69 35.93 -30.74 -6.45
CA LYS A 69 35.44 -29.85 -7.51
C LYS A 69 33.93 -29.96 -7.59
N ASP A 70 33.28 -28.84 -7.88
CA ASP A 70 31.92 -28.87 -8.39
C ASP A 70 32.00 -28.80 -9.91
N THR A 71 31.55 -29.83 -10.62
CA THR A 71 31.45 -29.84 -12.08
C THR A 71 30.01 -29.77 -12.58
N THR A 72 29.05 -29.71 -11.67
CA THR A 72 27.63 -29.67 -12.00
C THR A 72 27.15 -28.23 -12.03
N ALA A 73 26.42 -27.86 -13.09
CA ALA A 73 25.78 -26.55 -13.14
C ALA A 73 24.49 -26.55 -12.32
N PRO A 74 24.09 -25.39 -11.76
CA PRO A 74 22.78 -25.23 -11.14
C PRO A 74 21.65 -25.67 -12.08
N GLN A 75 20.59 -26.28 -11.55
CA GLN A 75 19.47 -26.78 -12.35
C GLN A 75 18.20 -26.00 -12.04
N PHE A 76 17.63 -25.35 -13.06
CA PHE A 76 16.30 -24.77 -12.97
C PHE A 76 15.24 -25.88 -12.88
N ILE A 77 14.32 -25.76 -11.93
CA ILE A 77 13.16 -26.64 -11.79
C ILE A 77 11.94 -25.88 -12.31
N ASP A 78 11.34 -26.40 -13.39
CA ASP A 78 10.19 -25.81 -14.10
C ASP A 78 10.30 -24.28 -14.35
N PRO A 79 11.40 -23.81 -14.99
CA PRO A 79 11.56 -22.39 -15.28
C PRO A 79 10.46 -21.87 -16.22
N PRO A 80 10.06 -20.60 -16.08
CA PRO A 80 9.03 -20.01 -16.93
C PRO A 80 9.56 -19.76 -18.35
N SER A 81 8.68 -19.86 -19.35
CA SER A 81 9.00 -19.51 -20.74
C SER A 81 8.93 -18.01 -21.02
N GLN A 82 8.30 -17.25 -20.12
CA GLN A 82 8.15 -15.79 -20.21
C GLN A 82 8.49 -15.14 -18.87
N TRP A 83 9.12 -13.97 -18.94
CA TRP A 83 9.46 -13.16 -17.76
C TRP A 83 8.94 -11.75 -17.97
N GLN A 84 8.16 -11.23 -17.03
CA GLN A 84 7.55 -9.90 -17.11
C GLN A 84 8.11 -8.98 -16.02
N MET A 85 8.36 -7.73 -16.38
CA MET A 85 8.80 -6.70 -15.44
C MET A 85 8.43 -5.30 -15.93
N VAL A 86 8.52 -4.30 -15.05
CA VAL A 86 8.34 -2.88 -15.38
C VAL A 86 9.69 -2.24 -15.66
N ALA A 87 9.75 -1.37 -16.67
CA ALA A 87 10.98 -0.70 -17.05
C ALA A 87 11.56 0.13 -15.89
N GLY A 88 12.88 0.11 -15.73
CA GLY A 88 13.59 0.81 -14.65
C GLY A 88 13.55 0.08 -13.29
N THR A 89 13.00 -1.13 -13.22
CA THR A 89 13.05 -1.98 -12.01
C THR A 89 14.12 -3.06 -12.12
N THR A 90 14.49 -3.67 -11.00
CA THR A 90 15.39 -4.84 -10.99
C THR A 90 14.59 -6.14 -11.11
N PRO A 91 15.03 -7.10 -11.95
CA PRO A 91 14.37 -8.41 -12.02
C PRO A 91 14.33 -9.11 -10.66
N ASP A 92 13.15 -9.62 -10.27
CA ASP A 92 12.94 -10.37 -9.02
C ASP A 92 12.97 -11.89 -9.25
N PHE A 93 14.05 -12.52 -8.84
CA PHE A 93 14.27 -13.96 -9.02
C PHE A 93 13.67 -14.82 -7.89
N SER A 94 12.94 -14.26 -6.92
CA SER A 94 12.50 -15.00 -5.72
C SER A 94 11.58 -16.19 -6.01
N GLN A 95 10.92 -16.18 -7.18
CA GLN A 95 10.00 -17.24 -7.60
C GLN A 95 10.71 -18.40 -8.34
N LEU A 96 11.99 -18.26 -8.66
CA LEU A 96 12.75 -19.32 -9.33
C LEU A 96 13.16 -20.41 -8.34
N ILE A 97 12.92 -21.65 -8.74
CA ILE A 97 13.40 -22.83 -8.01
C ILE A 97 14.64 -23.34 -8.74
N ILE A 98 15.78 -23.31 -8.06
CA ILE A 98 17.06 -23.76 -8.61
C ILE A 98 17.71 -24.70 -7.60
N GLU A 99 18.02 -25.91 -8.05
CA GLU A 99 18.74 -26.91 -7.28
C GLU A 99 20.22 -26.86 -7.63
N ASP A 100 21.06 -26.74 -6.61
CA ASP A 100 22.49 -26.88 -6.75
C ASP A 100 23.13 -27.31 -5.42
N ARG A 101 24.33 -27.90 -5.50
CA ARG A 101 25.11 -28.33 -4.33
C ARG A 101 25.99 -27.22 -3.77
N SER A 102 26.15 -26.12 -4.51
CA SER A 102 26.90 -24.95 -4.08
C SER A 102 26.08 -23.66 -4.23
N PRO A 103 26.50 -22.54 -3.61
CA PRO A 103 25.83 -21.26 -3.81
C PRO A 103 25.95 -20.76 -5.25
N TYR A 104 24.89 -20.11 -5.73
CA TYR A 104 24.79 -19.61 -7.10
C TYR A 104 24.23 -18.18 -7.17
N THR A 105 24.35 -17.59 -8.35
CA THR A 105 23.73 -16.32 -8.73
C THR A 105 22.87 -16.50 -9.97
N VAL A 106 21.84 -15.67 -10.12
CA VAL A 106 20.93 -15.70 -11.26
C VAL A 106 20.93 -14.33 -11.94
N THR A 107 20.95 -14.32 -13.26
CA THR A 107 20.87 -13.12 -14.09
C THR A 107 19.99 -13.38 -15.32
N ILE A 108 19.60 -12.30 -16.00
CA ILE A 108 19.00 -12.36 -17.34
C ILE A 108 20.07 -11.88 -18.33
N GLY A 109 20.17 -12.49 -19.51
CA GLY A 109 21.15 -12.10 -20.54
C GLY A 109 20.98 -10.68 -21.10
N GLN A 110 19.80 -10.08 -20.91
CA GLN A 110 19.51 -8.67 -21.20
C GLN A 110 20.15 -7.76 -20.14
N THR A 111 20.72 -6.62 -20.55
CA THR A 111 21.35 -5.67 -19.63
C THR A 111 20.64 -4.33 -19.53
N ASP A 112 19.88 -3.93 -20.55
CA ASP A 112 19.02 -2.74 -20.50
C ASP A 112 17.60 -3.15 -20.10
N PHE A 113 17.22 -2.78 -18.88
CA PHE A 113 15.89 -2.96 -18.33
C PHE A 113 15.07 -1.65 -18.32
N SER A 114 15.59 -0.57 -18.88
CA SER A 114 14.94 0.76 -18.89
C SER A 114 14.10 1.01 -20.13
N THR A 115 14.33 0.26 -21.20
CA THR A 115 13.59 0.38 -22.46
C THR A 115 12.43 -0.63 -22.51
N PRO A 116 11.16 -0.18 -22.62
CA PRO A 116 10.03 -1.07 -22.82
C PRO A 116 10.11 -1.84 -24.13
N GLY A 117 9.68 -3.10 -24.13
CA GLY A 117 9.70 -3.95 -25.31
C GLY A 117 9.61 -5.44 -25.01
N THR A 118 9.77 -6.25 -26.06
CA THR A 118 9.84 -7.71 -25.95
C THR A 118 11.17 -8.19 -26.51
N TYR A 119 11.89 -8.98 -25.72
CA TYR A 119 13.27 -9.39 -25.98
C TYR A 119 13.37 -10.92 -25.88
N GLN A 120 14.05 -11.54 -26.85
CA GLN A 120 14.47 -12.93 -26.73
C GLN A 120 15.80 -12.98 -25.99
N THR A 121 15.84 -13.68 -24.87
CA THR A 121 17.02 -13.73 -23.98
C THR A 121 17.02 -15.06 -23.19
N GLU A 122 17.82 -15.14 -22.14
CA GLU A 122 17.96 -16.34 -21.31
C GLU A 122 18.13 -15.98 -19.84
N LEU A 123 17.61 -16.85 -18.96
CA LEU A 123 18.00 -16.91 -17.56
C LEU A 123 19.33 -17.64 -17.46
N ILE A 124 20.25 -17.12 -16.66
CA ILE A 124 21.59 -17.67 -16.48
C ILE A 124 21.82 -17.88 -14.99
N ALA A 125 21.89 -19.15 -14.57
CA ALA A 125 22.32 -19.53 -13.23
C ALA A 125 23.80 -19.89 -13.28
N THR A 126 24.61 -19.26 -12.42
CA THR A 126 26.07 -19.47 -12.33
C THR A 126 26.46 -19.79 -10.90
N ASP A 127 27.10 -20.94 -10.69
CA ASP A 127 27.65 -21.32 -9.38
C ASP A 127 29.00 -20.64 -9.10
N ASN A 128 29.55 -20.86 -7.91
CA ASN A 128 30.87 -20.34 -7.55
C ASN A 128 32.03 -20.96 -8.34
N SER A 129 31.86 -22.17 -8.87
CA SER A 129 32.84 -22.88 -9.70
C SER A 129 32.79 -22.47 -11.19
N GLN A 130 31.93 -21.51 -11.53
CA GLN A 130 31.67 -21.00 -12.89
C GLN A 130 30.95 -22.00 -13.81
N ASN A 131 30.32 -23.04 -13.26
CA ASN A 131 29.38 -23.86 -14.02
C ASN A 131 28.10 -23.07 -14.25
N GLN A 132 27.57 -23.16 -15.47
CA GLN A 132 26.42 -22.37 -15.90
C GLN A 132 25.32 -23.25 -16.49
N ASN A 133 24.08 -22.88 -16.19
CA ASN A 133 22.91 -23.36 -16.88
C ASN A 133 22.15 -22.17 -17.45
N ARG A 134 21.68 -22.32 -18.69
CA ARG A 134 21.03 -21.26 -19.46
C ARG A 134 19.66 -21.75 -19.92
N HIS A 135 18.63 -20.97 -19.61
CA HIS A 135 17.26 -21.28 -20.00
C HIS A 135 16.68 -20.17 -20.88
N PRO A 136 16.33 -20.43 -22.15
CA PRO A 136 15.75 -19.43 -23.03
C PRO A 136 14.40 -18.93 -22.52
N ILE A 137 14.19 -17.62 -22.56
CA ILE A 137 12.94 -16.96 -22.15
C ILE A 137 12.57 -15.82 -23.11
N THR A 138 11.28 -15.48 -23.15
CA THR A 138 10.82 -14.20 -23.68
C THR A 138 10.69 -13.19 -22.53
N LEU A 139 11.54 -12.17 -22.51
CA LEU A 139 11.46 -11.06 -21.57
C LEU A 139 10.52 -9.98 -22.11
N ILE A 140 9.55 -9.57 -21.31
CA ILE A 140 8.62 -8.48 -21.60
C ILE A 140 8.86 -7.39 -20.57
N ILE A 141 9.28 -6.22 -21.05
CA ILE A 141 9.49 -5.02 -20.25
C ILE A 141 8.35 -4.06 -20.56
N GLU A 142 7.48 -3.83 -19.59
CA GLU A 142 6.35 -2.92 -19.71
C GLU A 142 6.75 -1.49 -19.36
N ALA A 143 6.12 -0.50 -19.99
CA ALA A 143 6.31 0.89 -19.58
C ALA A 143 5.76 1.10 -18.16
N PRO A 144 6.39 1.96 -17.33
CA PRO A 144 5.79 2.40 -16.09
C PRO A 144 4.46 3.09 -16.39
N GLN A 145 3.39 2.64 -15.75
CA GLN A 145 2.05 3.23 -15.87
C GLN A 145 1.61 3.55 -14.46
N ILE A 146 1.90 4.76 -14.01
CA ILE A 146 1.49 5.24 -12.70
C ILE A 146 0.76 6.57 -12.77
N THR A 147 -0.22 6.73 -11.89
CA THR A 147 -0.91 8.00 -11.64
C THR A 147 -0.74 8.35 -10.18
N LEU A 148 -0.49 9.63 -9.90
CA LEU A 148 -0.39 10.17 -8.56
C LEU A 148 -1.57 11.12 -8.37
N THR A 149 -2.43 10.82 -7.41
CA THR A 149 -3.61 11.63 -7.10
C THR A 149 -3.59 12.09 -5.66
N SER A 150 -4.23 13.22 -5.42
CA SER A 150 -4.50 13.74 -4.09
C SER A 150 -5.99 13.59 -3.78
N PRO A 151 -6.38 13.11 -2.58
CA PRO A 151 -7.79 13.09 -2.19
C PRO A 151 -8.44 14.48 -2.11
N SER A 152 -7.65 15.55 -2.11
CA SER A 152 -8.09 16.95 -2.18
C SER A 152 -7.04 17.79 -2.92
N ASP A 153 -7.48 18.72 -3.77
CA ASP A 153 -6.57 19.68 -4.43
C ASP A 153 -6.12 20.80 -3.49
N ILE A 154 -6.71 20.88 -2.30
CA ILE A 154 -6.41 21.88 -1.28
C ILE A 154 -6.11 21.18 0.05
N LEU A 155 -5.09 21.65 0.77
CA LEU A 155 -4.75 21.19 2.12
C LEU A 155 -4.42 22.36 3.04
N ALA A 156 -4.96 22.38 4.24
CA ALA A 156 -4.67 23.43 5.21
C ALA A 156 -3.27 23.26 5.82
N CYS A 157 -2.60 24.37 6.11
CA CYS A 157 -1.33 24.39 6.84
C CYS A 157 -1.43 23.54 8.13
N THR A 158 -0.34 22.86 8.49
CA THR A 158 -0.23 21.93 9.64
C THR A 158 -1.02 20.63 9.53
N ARG A 159 -1.73 20.40 8.41
CA ARG A 159 -2.36 19.12 8.12
C ARG A 159 -1.45 18.25 7.26
N SER A 160 -1.77 16.97 7.27
CA SER A 160 -1.12 15.96 6.44
C SER A 160 -2.16 15.20 5.65
N MET A 161 -1.77 14.69 4.49
CA MET A 161 -2.59 13.84 3.64
C MET A 161 -1.75 12.75 3.01
N GLN A 162 -2.37 11.60 2.76
CA GLN A 162 -1.75 10.53 2.00
C GLN A 162 -2.09 10.75 0.53
N LEU A 163 -1.07 10.83 -0.33
CA LEU A 163 -1.29 10.74 -1.77
C LEU A 163 -1.60 9.29 -2.15
N GLU A 164 -2.32 9.15 -3.25
CA GLU A 164 -2.72 7.87 -3.81
C GLU A 164 -1.85 7.57 -5.04
N LEU A 165 -1.39 6.33 -5.13
CA LEU A 165 -0.61 5.82 -6.25
C LEU A 165 -1.39 4.67 -6.86
N ASP A 166 -1.78 4.83 -8.13
CA ASP A 166 -2.37 3.77 -8.92
C ASP A 166 -1.41 3.39 -10.05
N GLY A 167 -1.26 2.09 -10.32
CA GLY A 167 -0.37 1.62 -11.37
C GLY A 167 0.42 0.36 -11.04
N ASN A 168 1.44 0.10 -11.86
CA ASN A 168 2.28 -1.10 -11.80
C ASN A 168 3.56 -0.95 -10.95
N LEU A 169 3.72 0.18 -10.24
CA LEU A 169 4.85 0.42 -9.33
C LEU A 169 4.36 0.73 -7.92
N CYS A 170 5.18 0.37 -6.93
CA CYS A 170 4.97 0.66 -5.52
C CYS A 170 5.81 1.86 -5.07
N TRP A 171 5.42 2.49 -3.95
CA TRP A 171 6.13 3.61 -3.35
C TRP A 171 7.64 3.38 -3.16
N ASP A 172 8.02 2.19 -2.68
CA ASP A 172 9.44 1.84 -2.40
C ASP A 172 10.33 1.80 -3.66
N GLN A 173 9.73 1.80 -4.85
CA GLN A 173 10.44 1.82 -6.14
C GLN A 173 10.61 3.25 -6.68
N LEU A 174 9.95 4.24 -6.07
CA LEU A 174 9.88 5.61 -6.57
C LEU A 174 10.72 6.56 -5.73
N GLN A 175 11.25 7.58 -6.39
CA GLN A 175 11.80 8.77 -5.74
C GLN A 175 10.74 9.86 -5.76
N LEU A 176 10.28 10.29 -4.59
CA LEU A 176 9.30 11.36 -4.45
C LEU A 176 9.99 12.68 -4.17
N SER A 177 9.41 13.78 -4.67
CA SER A 177 9.94 15.12 -4.45
C SER A 177 8.84 16.17 -4.39
N SER A 178 9.07 17.22 -3.60
CA SER A 178 8.27 18.45 -3.59
C SER A 178 8.96 19.54 -4.41
N SER A 179 8.17 20.33 -5.16
CA SER A 179 8.68 21.52 -5.85
C SER A 179 9.12 22.63 -4.89
N ASP A 180 8.59 22.65 -3.66
CA ASP A 180 9.00 23.57 -2.59
C ASP A 180 8.73 22.97 -1.20
N GLU A 181 9.76 22.36 -0.61
CA GLU A 181 9.71 21.74 0.73
C GLU A 181 9.35 22.72 1.86
N ARG A 182 9.40 24.05 1.62
CA ARG A 182 8.97 25.05 2.60
C ARG A 182 7.45 25.22 2.62
N ILE A 183 6.77 24.93 1.51
CA ILE A 183 5.31 24.96 1.40
C ILE A 183 4.74 23.63 1.92
N ALA A 184 5.26 22.51 1.43
CA ALA A 184 4.90 21.18 1.91
C ALA A 184 5.98 20.15 1.57
N SER A 185 6.16 19.16 2.44
CA SER A 185 7.09 18.05 2.27
C SER A 185 6.37 16.73 2.02
N ILE A 186 7.03 15.79 1.35
CA ILE A 186 6.51 14.43 1.11
C ILE A 186 7.52 13.39 1.60
N ASP A 187 7.04 12.37 2.33
CA ASP A 187 7.89 11.24 2.73
C ASP A 187 7.96 10.15 1.65
N ALA A 188 8.80 9.14 1.85
CA ALA A 188 8.99 8.05 0.89
C ALA A 188 7.74 7.18 0.65
N LYS A 189 6.71 7.31 1.50
CA LYS A 189 5.45 6.56 1.40
C LYS A 189 4.31 7.40 0.84
N GLY A 190 4.59 8.61 0.37
CA GLY A 190 3.59 9.50 -0.22
C GLY A 190 2.80 10.31 0.79
N CYS A 191 3.21 10.37 2.06
CA CYS A 191 2.57 11.21 3.07
C CYS A 191 3.07 12.65 2.94
N VAL A 192 2.15 13.55 2.61
CA VAL A 192 2.39 15.00 2.50
C VAL A 192 2.15 15.67 3.85
N THR A 193 3.02 16.61 4.21
CA THR A 193 2.85 17.48 5.39
C THR A 193 2.93 18.94 4.96
N ALA A 194 1.86 19.69 5.22
CA ALA A 194 1.74 21.10 4.87
C ALA A 194 2.40 22.02 5.92
N HIS A 195 3.21 22.96 5.45
CA HIS A 195 3.99 23.87 6.30
C HIS A 195 3.55 25.32 6.15
N GLN A 196 3.40 25.80 4.91
CA GLN A 196 3.09 27.20 4.62
C GLN A 196 2.16 27.30 3.40
N ALA A 197 1.28 28.30 3.40
CA ALA A 197 0.40 28.57 2.27
C ALA A 197 1.17 28.82 0.96
N GLY A 198 0.64 28.25 -0.13
CA GLY A 198 1.22 28.32 -1.46
C GLY A 198 0.92 27.07 -2.29
N LYS A 199 1.16 27.16 -3.60
CA LYS A 199 0.95 26.04 -4.52
C LYS A 199 2.22 25.20 -4.65
N VAL A 200 2.09 23.88 -4.57
CA VAL A 200 3.22 22.94 -4.58
C VAL A 200 2.90 21.72 -5.44
N THR A 201 3.87 21.29 -6.24
CA THR A 201 3.77 20.11 -7.10
C THR A 201 4.62 18.99 -6.52
N PHE A 202 4.02 17.82 -6.34
CA PHE A 202 4.74 16.60 -5.99
C PHE A 202 4.96 15.76 -7.24
N SER A 203 6.16 15.20 -7.38
CA SER A 203 6.54 14.37 -8.52
C SER A 203 6.98 13.00 -8.05
N ALA A 204 6.52 11.97 -8.75
CA ALA A 204 7.01 10.60 -8.61
C ALA A 204 7.96 10.28 -9.77
N CYS A 205 9.20 9.93 -9.43
CA CYS A 205 10.27 9.70 -10.37
C CYS A 205 10.79 8.26 -10.28
N LEU A 206 11.21 7.71 -11.42
CA LEU A 206 11.98 6.48 -11.51
C LEU A 206 13.27 6.79 -12.27
N ASP A 207 14.43 6.46 -11.70
CA ASP A 207 15.75 6.77 -12.28
C ASP A 207 15.89 8.22 -12.80
N GLN A 208 15.48 9.20 -11.98
CA GLN A 208 15.49 10.65 -12.29
C GLN A 208 14.48 11.10 -13.36
N GLN A 209 13.74 10.19 -13.99
CA GLN A 209 12.66 10.54 -14.92
C GLN A 209 11.36 10.75 -14.14
N VAL A 210 10.75 11.94 -14.29
CA VAL A 210 9.40 12.20 -13.77
C VAL A 210 8.40 11.36 -14.55
N LEU A 211 7.69 10.48 -13.86
CA LEU A 211 6.66 9.63 -14.45
C LEU A 211 5.28 10.28 -14.35
N THR A 212 4.98 10.90 -13.20
CA THR A 212 3.72 11.58 -12.92
C THR A 212 3.92 12.65 -11.86
N SER A 213 2.96 13.58 -11.76
CA SER A 213 2.94 14.64 -10.75
C SER A 213 1.52 15.05 -10.41
N CYS A 214 1.29 15.48 -9.18
CA CYS A 214 0.06 16.14 -8.75
C CYS A 214 0.40 17.50 -8.13
N THR A 215 -0.51 18.46 -8.22
CA THR A 215 -0.31 19.79 -7.64
C THR A 215 -1.43 20.09 -6.68
N ILE A 216 -1.07 20.54 -5.48
CA ILE A 216 -2.01 20.94 -4.45
C ILE A 216 -1.77 22.40 -4.04
N GLU A 217 -2.82 23.04 -3.56
CA GLU A 217 -2.77 24.36 -2.93
C GLU A 217 -2.78 24.20 -1.41
N ILE A 218 -1.75 24.73 -0.76
CA ILE A 218 -1.72 24.86 0.70
C ILE A 218 -2.37 26.19 1.08
N ILE A 219 -3.33 26.15 2.00
CA ILE A 219 -4.02 27.35 2.50
C ILE A 219 -3.77 27.57 3.98
N ASP A 220 -3.71 28.83 4.39
CA ASP A 220 -3.76 29.16 5.80
C ASP A 220 -5.18 28.97 6.33
N PRO A 221 -5.36 28.51 7.59
CA PRO A 221 -6.66 28.54 8.22
C PRO A 221 -7.21 29.97 8.28
N PRO A 222 -8.52 30.16 8.10
CA PRO A 222 -9.11 31.49 8.17
C PRO A 222 -8.95 32.08 9.58
N ALA A 223 -8.86 33.41 9.65
CA ALA A 223 -8.68 34.11 10.92
C ALA A 223 -9.92 34.01 11.81
N SER A 224 -11.12 33.97 11.21
CA SER A 224 -12.38 33.88 11.93
C SER A 224 -12.96 32.47 11.90
N LYS A 225 -13.43 32.01 13.07
CA LYS A 225 -14.19 30.75 13.19
C LYS A 225 -15.53 30.77 12.47
N ASN A 226 -16.01 31.95 12.08
CA ASN A 226 -17.29 32.12 11.38
C ASN A 226 -17.15 31.99 9.86
N GLU A 227 -15.94 31.94 9.31
CA GLU A 227 -15.75 31.77 7.87
C GLU A 227 -16.16 30.37 7.42
N PHE A 228 -16.74 30.28 6.22
CA PHE A 228 -17.00 28.99 5.58
C PHE A 228 -15.71 28.46 4.97
N VAL A 229 -15.45 27.17 5.16
CA VAL A 229 -14.30 26.48 4.56
C VAL A 229 -14.73 25.15 3.97
N ASN A 230 -14.04 24.72 2.91
CA ASN A 230 -14.16 23.35 2.42
C ASN A 230 -13.61 22.39 3.49
N ILE A 231 -14.43 21.42 3.91
CA ILE A 231 -14.06 20.50 4.99
C ILE A 231 -12.87 19.59 4.62
N LYS A 232 -12.75 19.20 3.34
CA LYS A 232 -11.66 18.33 2.88
C LYS A 232 -10.29 19.02 2.89
N ALA A 233 -10.25 20.35 2.86
CA ALA A 233 -9.00 21.07 3.05
C ALA A 233 -8.39 20.82 4.45
N PHE A 234 -9.22 20.59 5.47
CA PHE A 234 -8.75 20.39 6.85
C PHE A 234 -8.74 18.91 7.27
N ILE A 235 -9.60 18.11 6.65
CA ILE A 235 -9.82 16.70 6.95
C ILE A 235 -9.83 15.92 5.61
N PRO A 236 -8.67 15.76 4.96
CA PRO A 236 -8.59 15.29 3.57
C PRO A 236 -9.07 13.85 3.37
N ASP A 237 -9.06 13.06 4.44
CA ASP A 237 -9.40 11.64 4.44
C ASP A 237 -10.87 11.36 4.81
N LEU A 238 -11.69 12.39 5.04
CA LEU A 238 -13.14 12.19 5.11
C LEU A 238 -13.73 11.97 3.72
N TYR A 239 -14.87 11.30 3.68
CA TYR A 239 -15.64 11.07 2.47
C TYR A 239 -16.81 12.07 2.37
N VAL A 240 -17.06 12.57 1.16
CA VAL A 240 -18.18 13.47 0.85
C VAL A 240 -19.00 12.83 -0.26
N ASP A 241 -20.30 12.70 -0.02
CA ASP A 241 -21.29 12.24 -0.99
C ASP A 241 -22.55 13.08 -0.80
N LEU A 242 -22.48 14.34 -1.23
CA LEU A 242 -23.58 15.31 -1.05
C LEU A 242 -24.84 14.83 -1.79
N LYS A 243 -25.78 14.22 -1.06
CA LYS A 243 -26.93 13.52 -1.65
C LYS A 243 -27.84 14.44 -2.46
N TYR A 244 -27.97 15.69 -2.01
CA TYR A 244 -28.76 16.71 -2.68
C TYR A 244 -28.08 17.35 -3.89
N ALA A 245 -26.80 17.03 -4.17
CA ALA A 245 -26.12 17.34 -5.44
C ALA A 245 -26.41 16.30 -6.54
N SER A 246 -27.09 15.21 -6.21
CA SER A 246 -27.43 14.13 -7.14
C SER A 246 -28.94 13.87 -7.14
N THR A 247 -29.39 12.86 -7.89
CA THR A 247 -30.78 12.37 -7.81
C THR A 247 -30.99 11.31 -6.72
N ASP A 248 -29.93 10.90 -6.02
CA ASP A 248 -29.99 9.92 -4.92
C ASP A 248 -30.40 10.59 -3.60
N ASN A 249 -31.63 11.08 -3.56
CA ASN A 249 -32.25 11.68 -2.39
C ASN A 249 -33.79 11.56 -2.47
N PHE A 250 -34.50 11.87 -1.40
CA PHE A 250 -35.96 11.68 -1.34
C PHE A 250 -36.75 12.50 -2.38
N THR A 251 -36.18 13.56 -2.94
CA THR A 251 -36.83 14.36 -4.00
C THR A 251 -36.66 13.75 -5.39
N GLN A 252 -35.69 12.84 -5.57
CA GLN A 252 -35.27 12.29 -6.86
C GLN A 252 -34.81 13.35 -7.89
N THR A 253 -34.46 14.55 -7.40
CA THR A 253 -33.98 15.66 -8.22
C THR A 253 -32.71 16.25 -7.62
N VAL A 254 -31.92 16.93 -8.45
CA VAL A 254 -30.75 17.69 -8.02
C VAL A 254 -31.24 19.01 -7.41
N ILE A 255 -30.91 19.25 -6.14
CA ILE A 255 -31.40 20.41 -5.37
C ILE A 255 -30.41 21.56 -5.42
N TYR A 256 -29.11 21.27 -5.39
CA TYR A 256 -27.99 22.20 -5.62
C TYR A 256 -26.92 21.56 -6.51
N ASP A 257 -26.01 22.35 -7.10
CA ASP A 257 -25.04 21.88 -8.13
C ASP A 257 -23.57 22.09 -7.70
N PHE A 258 -23.28 21.84 -6.42
CA PHE A 258 -21.92 21.84 -5.89
C PHE A 258 -21.64 20.51 -5.19
N HIS A 259 -20.38 20.09 -5.21
CA HIS A 259 -19.97 18.77 -4.75
C HIS A 259 -19.03 18.82 -3.53
N ASP A 260 -18.48 20.00 -3.23
CA ASP A 260 -17.67 20.25 -2.04
C ASP A 260 -18.56 20.60 -0.85
N ALA A 261 -18.25 20.01 0.30
CA ALA A 261 -18.95 20.28 1.55
C ALA A 261 -18.28 21.44 2.30
N TYR A 262 -19.11 22.41 2.71
CA TYR A 262 -18.65 23.59 3.45
C TYR A 262 -19.28 23.67 4.83
N LEU A 263 -18.49 24.10 5.82
CA LEU A 263 -18.93 24.37 7.18
C LEU A 263 -18.23 25.61 7.72
N ARG A 264 -18.72 26.14 8.83
CA ARG A 264 -18.00 27.13 9.63
C ARG A 264 -16.68 26.55 10.09
N TYR A 265 -15.60 27.31 10.00
CA TYR A 265 -14.28 26.85 10.41
C TYR A 265 -14.27 26.37 11.87
N GLY A 266 -14.98 27.06 12.78
CA GLY A 266 -15.12 26.61 14.17
C GLY A 266 -15.79 25.24 14.33
N THR A 267 -16.72 24.90 13.44
CA THR A 267 -17.36 23.57 13.37
C THR A 267 -16.41 22.53 12.77
N VAL A 268 -15.66 22.88 11.72
CA VAL A 268 -14.61 22.01 11.15
C VAL A 268 -13.54 21.66 12.18
N GLN A 269 -13.12 22.60 13.02
CA GLN A 269 -12.18 22.34 14.11
C GLN A 269 -12.65 21.23 15.06
N LYS A 270 -13.95 21.15 15.33
CA LYS A 270 -14.54 20.07 16.13
C LYS A 270 -14.58 18.75 15.36
N LEU A 271 -14.96 18.83 14.09
CA LEU A 271 -15.05 17.67 13.20
C LEU A 271 -13.69 17.00 12.96
N MET A 272 -12.59 17.78 12.97
CA MET A 272 -11.23 17.24 12.94
C MET A 272 -10.98 16.27 14.09
N GLY A 273 -11.40 16.61 15.31
CA GLY A 273 -11.29 15.73 16.48
C GLY A 273 -12.17 14.48 16.37
N VAL A 274 -13.37 14.61 15.79
CA VAL A 274 -14.25 13.47 15.50
C VAL A 274 -13.56 12.49 14.55
N GLN A 275 -13.04 12.99 13.43
CA GLN A 275 -12.34 12.14 12.46
C GLN A 275 -11.13 11.46 13.12
N GLU A 276 -10.32 12.17 13.90
CA GLU A 276 -9.14 11.60 14.56
C GLU A 276 -9.50 10.43 15.51
N ASP A 277 -10.58 10.56 16.29
CA ASP A 277 -11.07 9.49 17.16
C ASP A 277 -11.64 8.30 16.38
N LEU A 278 -12.35 8.54 15.28
CA LEU A 278 -12.91 7.49 14.43
C LEU A 278 -11.82 6.71 13.70
N LYS A 279 -10.78 7.39 13.19
CA LYS A 279 -9.63 6.75 12.55
C LYS A 279 -8.94 5.76 13.48
N ALA A 280 -8.77 6.14 14.75
CA ALA A 280 -8.19 5.26 15.77
C ALA A 280 -9.01 3.98 16.00
N LYS A 281 -10.28 3.97 15.55
CA LYS A 281 -11.21 2.83 15.62
C LYS A 281 -11.42 2.15 14.27
N GLY A 282 -10.70 2.57 13.22
CA GLY A 282 -10.82 2.00 11.87
C GLY A 282 -12.02 2.52 11.07
N TYR A 283 -12.52 3.72 11.37
CA TYR A 283 -13.62 4.36 10.65
C TYR A 283 -13.26 5.76 10.16
N HIS A 284 -13.93 6.19 9.11
CA HIS A 284 -13.87 7.55 8.58
C HIS A 284 -15.30 8.12 8.50
N LEU A 285 -15.43 9.45 8.59
CA LEU A 285 -16.70 10.13 8.35
C LEU A 285 -17.08 10.08 6.87
N LEU A 286 -18.38 9.89 6.63
CA LEU A 286 -19.04 10.14 5.36
C LEU A 286 -20.05 11.26 5.55
N ILE A 287 -19.94 12.34 4.77
CA ILE A 287 -20.81 13.51 4.85
C ILE A 287 -21.81 13.47 3.69
N TRP A 288 -23.10 13.41 4.02
CA TRP A 288 -24.21 13.40 3.06
C TRP A 288 -24.83 14.77 2.84
N ASP A 289 -24.76 15.66 3.83
CA ASP A 289 -25.07 17.07 3.68
C ASP A 289 -24.33 17.93 4.71
N ALA A 290 -24.11 19.19 4.38
CA ALA A 290 -23.40 20.15 5.22
C ALA A 290 -24.05 21.54 5.08
N TYR A 291 -23.31 22.57 4.65
CA TYR A 291 -23.94 23.83 4.26
C TYR A 291 -24.98 23.61 3.16
N ARG A 292 -26.22 23.97 3.48
CA ARG A 292 -27.35 23.97 2.56
C ARG A 292 -27.77 25.41 2.28
N PRO A 293 -27.78 25.89 1.02
CA PRO A 293 -28.35 27.20 0.70
C PRO A 293 -29.81 27.32 1.13
N PHE A 294 -30.25 28.53 1.49
CA PHE A 294 -31.63 28.71 1.96
C PHE A 294 -32.68 28.39 0.89
N GLU A 295 -32.38 28.62 -0.39
CA GLU A 295 -33.28 28.22 -1.49
C GLU A 295 -33.38 26.69 -1.63
N ALA A 296 -32.30 25.95 -1.36
CA ALA A 296 -32.35 24.49 -1.32
C ALA A 296 -33.28 24.01 -0.20
N GLN A 297 -33.22 24.63 0.98
CA GLN A 297 -34.15 24.32 2.08
C GLN A 297 -35.63 24.50 1.67
N LYS A 298 -35.96 25.55 0.92
CA LYS A 298 -37.33 25.77 0.41
C LYS A 298 -37.77 24.67 -0.56
N ARG A 299 -36.88 24.26 -1.48
CA ARG A 299 -37.17 23.18 -2.43
C ARG A 299 -37.41 21.84 -1.73
N LEU A 300 -36.61 21.50 -0.72
CA LEU A 300 -36.83 20.30 0.09
C LEU A 300 -38.20 20.34 0.78
N TRP A 301 -38.56 21.49 1.36
CA TRP A 301 -39.84 21.70 2.04
C TRP A 301 -41.05 21.60 1.09
N GLU A 302 -40.92 22.01 -0.17
CA GLU A 302 -41.99 21.86 -1.18
C GLU A 302 -42.36 20.38 -1.42
N VAL A 303 -41.41 19.45 -1.25
CA VAL A 303 -41.63 18.01 -1.42
C VAL A 303 -42.15 17.38 -0.14
N VAL A 304 -41.54 17.71 1.02
CA VAL A 304 -41.95 17.20 2.34
C VAL A 304 -42.15 18.39 3.30
N PRO A 305 -43.38 18.94 3.41
CA PRO A 305 -43.69 20.04 4.30
C PRO A 305 -43.99 19.54 5.73
N ASP A 306 -43.03 18.83 6.33
CA ASP A 306 -43.12 18.26 7.68
C ASP A 306 -41.90 18.70 8.51
N ASP A 307 -42.14 19.61 9.46
CA ASP A 307 -41.12 20.27 10.28
C ASP A 307 -40.41 19.32 11.27
N ARG A 308 -40.83 18.04 11.30
CA ARG A 308 -40.13 16.98 12.02
C ARG A 308 -38.89 16.47 11.28
N TYR A 309 -38.82 16.64 9.95
CA TYR A 309 -37.78 16.07 9.11
C TYR A 309 -37.15 17.12 8.18
N VAL A 310 -37.96 18.06 7.69
CA VAL A 310 -37.48 19.15 6.84
C VAL A 310 -37.80 20.46 7.53
N ALA A 311 -36.79 21.23 7.94
CA ALA A 311 -37.02 22.49 8.66
C ALA A 311 -37.89 23.49 7.86
N ASN A 312 -38.92 24.04 8.49
CA ASN A 312 -39.86 24.96 7.86
C ASN A 312 -39.19 26.30 7.51
N PRO A 313 -39.11 26.69 6.22
CA PRO A 313 -38.46 27.91 5.80
C PRO A 313 -39.19 29.19 6.29
N ALA A 314 -40.42 29.09 6.78
CA ALA A 314 -41.15 30.22 7.36
C ALA A 314 -40.48 30.79 8.62
N TYR A 315 -39.63 30.01 9.30
CA TYR A 315 -38.84 30.47 10.45
C TYR A 315 -37.50 31.12 10.06
N GLY A 316 -37.22 31.24 8.76
CA GLY A 316 -35.97 31.77 8.23
C GLY A 316 -34.86 30.71 8.15
N PRO A 317 -33.61 31.13 7.87
CA PRO A 317 -32.46 30.22 7.81
C PRO A 317 -32.15 29.58 9.17
N GLN A 318 -31.96 28.26 9.18
CA GLN A 318 -31.72 27.45 10.37
C GLN A 318 -30.60 26.43 10.13
N SER A 319 -30.04 25.86 11.20
CA SER A 319 -29.17 24.67 11.20
C SER A 319 -28.16 24.61 10.03
N HIS A 320 -28.42 23.79 9.00
CA HIS A 320 -27.55 23.66 7.81
C HIS A 320 -27.27 24.99 7.09
N ASN A 321 -28.22 25.92 7.04
CA ASN A 321 -28.01 27.24 6.42
C ASN A 321 -26.98 28.09 7.18
N LEU A 322 -26.75 27.79 8.47
CA LEU A 322 -25.78 28.49 9.30
C LEU A 322 -24.36 27.93 9.15
N GLY A 323 -24.20 26.78 8.48
CA GLY A 323 -22.90 26.10 8.31
C GLY A 323 -22.44 25.34 9.54
N SER A 324 -23.35 24.98 10.42
CA SER A 324 -23.05 24.37 11.73
C SER A 324 -23.69 22.99 11.92
N THR A 325 -24.33 22.44 10.89
CA THR A 325 -25.02 21.15 10.94
C THR A 325 -24.51 20.26 9.82
N ILE A 326 -24.39 18.97 10.12
CA ILE A 326 -23.98 17.94 9.17
C ILE A 326 -24.89 16.73 9.27
N ASP A 327 -25.13 16.13 8.12
CA ASP A 327 -25.68 14.79 7.99
C ASP A 327 -24.52 13.83 7.73
N ALA A 328 -24.26 12.96 8.70
CA ALA A 328 -23.04 12.15 8.71
C ALA A 328 -23.31 10.66 8.97
N SER A 329 -22.40 9.86 8.44
CA SER A 329 -22.35 8.41 8.63
C SER A 329 -20.90 7.94 8.81
N LEU A 330 -20.71 6.63 8.91
CA LEU A 330 -19.41 5.97 9.01
C LEU A 330 -19.12 5.17 7.72
N VAL A 331 -17.84 5.12 7.37
CA VAL A 331 -17.30 4.22 6.35
C VAL A 331 -16.01 3.58 6.83
N THR A 332 -15.61 2.47 6.21
CA THR A 332 -14.26 1.90 6.39
C THR A 332 -13.20 2.86 5.84
N PRO A 333 -11.90 2.67 6.14
CA PRO A 333 -10.83 3.52 5.59
C PRO A 333 -10.80 3.54 4.06
N GLU A 334 -11.26 2.46 3.42
CA GLU A 334 -11.39 2.32 1.96
C GLU A 334 -12.70 2.91 1.41
N GLY A 335 -13.49 3.61 2.24
CA GLY A 335 -14.71 4.30 1.82
C GLY A 335 -15.94 3.40 1.69
N LYS A 336 -15.90 2.16 2.20
CA LYS A 336 -17.04 1.25 2.13
C LYS A 336 -18.07 1.58 3.21
N SER A 337 -19.34 1.65 2.83
CA SER A 337 -20.46 1.83 3.77
C SER A 337 -20.49 0.71 4.81
N VAL A 338 -20.81 1.08 6.05
CA VAL A 338 -21.03 0.14 7.15
C VAL A 338 -22.51 0.13 7.54
N PRO A 339 -23.02 -0.93 8.19
CA PRO A 339 -24.42 -0.97 8.61
C PRO A 339 -24.77 0.21 9.53
N MET A 340 -25.89 0.86 9.26
CA MET A 340 -26.48 1.95 10.05
C MET A 340 -27.98 1.69 10.23
N PRO A 341 -28.67 2.33 11.20
CA PRO A 341 -30.05 2.00 11.55
C PRO A 341 -31.04 1.98 10.37
N THR A 342 -30.91 2.97 9.49
CA THR A 342 -31.74 3.16 8.29
C THR A 342 -30.90 3.75 7.15
N ALA A 343 -31.51 3.88 5.97
CA ALA A 343 -30.95 4.73 4.92
C ALA A 343 -31.06 6.22 5.28
N PHE A 344 -30.28 7.06 4.60
CA PHE A 344 -30.41 8.52 4.70
C PHE A 344 -31.80 8.98 4.23
N ASP A 345 -32.35 10.04 4.85
CA ASP A 345 -33.70 10.57 4.60
C ASP A 345 -34.84 9.55 4.82
N ASP A 346 -34.63 8.53 5.66
CA ASP A 346 -35.71 7.65 6.11
C ASP A 346 -36.59 8.39 7.14
N PHE A 347 -37.78 8.82 6.72
CA PHE A 347 -38.71 9.55 7.58
C PHE A 347 -39.63 8.65 8.42
N SER A 348 -39.21 7.41 8.73
CA SER A 348 -39.90 6.54 9.68
C SER A 348 -39.39 6.75 11.11
N SER A 349 -40.02 6.10 12.10
CA SER A 349 -39.53 6.12 13.47
C SER A 349 -38.20 5.39 13.65
N LEU A 350 -37.83 4.49 12.73
CA LEU A 350 -36.58 3.73 12.81
C LEU A 350 -35.33 4.62 12.66
N ALA A 351 -35.49 5.82 12.11
CA ALA A 351 -34.41 6.77 11.93
C ALA A 351 -34.07 7.56 13.20
N ASP A 352 -34.93 7.49 14.23
CA ASP A 352 -34.69 8.22 15.47
C ASP A 352 -33.49 7.64 16.26
N ARG A 353 -33.10 8.35 17.33
CA ARG A 353 -31.97 7.93 18.17
C ARG A 353 -32.35 6.89 19.23
N ASP A 354 -33.57 6.37 19.19
CA ASP A 354 -34.05 5.30 20.04
C ASP A 354 -33.93 3.94 19.33
N TYR A 355 -32.70 3.43 19.26
CA TYR A 355 -32.37 2.23 18.47
C TYR A 355 -32.94 0.89 18.99
N ARG A 356 -33.94 0.89 19.90
CA ARG A 356 -34.48 -0.32 20.53
C ARG A 356 -35.27 -1.22 19.57
N ASP A 357 -35.79 -0.67 18.49
CA ASP A 357 -36.53 -1.38 17.45
C ASP A 357 -35.67 -1.77 16.23
N ILE A 358 -34.39 -1.36 16.20
CA ILE A 358 -33.40 -1.79 15.22
C ILE A 358 -32.98 -3.24 15.49
N GLN A 359 -33.03 -4.08 14.44
CA GLN A 359 -32.75 -5.51 14.57
C GLN A 359 -31.27 -5.86 14.38
N ASP A 360 -30.53 -5.06 13.62
CA ASP A 360 -29.11 -5.29 13.34
C ASP A 360 -28.24 -4.73 14.48
N PRO A 361 -27.58 -5.58 15.30
CA PRO A 361 -26.74 -5.09 16.39
C PRO A 361 -25.55 -4.26 15.91
N GLN A 362 -25.01 -4.55 14.72
CA GLN A 362 -23.87 -3.81 14.19
C GLN A 362 -24.27 -2.38 13.82
N ALA A 363 -25.48 -2.20 13.28
CA ALA A 363 -26.04 -0.88 13.00
C ALA A 363 -26.19 -0.04 14.27
N ILE A 364 -26.63 -0.66 15.37
CA ILE A 364 -26.76 0.00 16.68
C ILE A 364 -25.37 0.41 17.20
N GLU A 365 -24.39 -0.50 17.16
CA GLU A 365 -23.03 -0.21 17.62
C GLU A 365 -22.38 0.94 16.83
N ASN A 366 -22.56 0.96 15.51
CA ASN A 366 -22.03 2.01 14.64
C ASN A 366 -22.71 3.36 14.89
N ALA A 367 -24.04 3.40 15.05
CA ALA A 367 -24.78 4.61 15.38
C ALA A 367 -24.37 5.18 16.74
N LEU A 368 -24.23 4.33 17.76
CA LEU A 368 -23.76 4.72 19.08
C LEU A 368 -22.32 5.24 19.04
N LEU A 369 -21.44 4.60 18.25
CA LEU A 369 -20.08 5.07 18.05
C LEU A 369 -20.05 6.48 17.47
N LEU A 370 -20.81 6.71 16.39
CA LEU A 370 -20.90 8.02 15.75
C LEU A 370 -21.45 9.05 16.76
N GLU A 371 -22.56 8.75 17.41
CA GLU A 371 -23.21 9.66 18.36
C GLU A 371 -22.33 10.04 19.54
N GLN A 372 -21.67 9.07 20.16
CA GLN A 372 -20.77 9.31 21.29
C GLN A 372 -19.57 10.16 20.87
N THR A 373 -19.01 9.89 19.69
CA THR A 373 -17.84 10.62 19.19
C THR A 373 -18.22 12.05 18.82
N MET A 374 -19.32 12.24 18.09
CA MET A 374 -19.88 13.56 17.77
C MET A 374 -20.17 14.37 19.04
N THR A 375 -20.83 13.76 20.03
CA THR A 375 -21.16 14.42 21.30
C THR A 375 -19.90 14.80 22.09
N LYS A 376 -18.89 13.93 22.14
CA LYS A 376 -17.60 14.20 22.80
C LYS A 376 -16.93 15.47 22.27
N HIS A 377 -17.05 15.74 20.96
CA HIS A 377 -16.46 16.92 20.31
C HIS A 377 -17.41 18.12 20.25
N GLY A 378 -18.53 18.07 20.96
CA GLY A 378 -19.42 19.21 21.15
C GLY A 378 -20.46 19.40 20.06
N PHE A 379 -20.85 18.34 19.36
CA PHE A 379 -22.07 18.28 18.56
C PHE A 379 -23.26 17.80 19.40
N ARG A 380 -24.46 18.05 18.91
CA ARG A 380 -25.74 17.56 19.45
C ARG A 380 -26.50 16.90 18.33
N GLY A 381 -26.88 15.64 18.52
CA GLY A 381 -27.70 14.93 17.55
C GLY A 381 -29.17 15.37 17.59
N TYR A 382 -29.82 15.45 16.44
CA TYR A 382 -31.27 15.63 16.38
C TYR A 382 -31.98 14.34 16.77
N SER A 383 -33.05 14.41 17.58
CA SER A 383 -33.61 13.21 18.20
C SER A 383 -34.30 12.27 17.22
N LEU A 384 -34.82 12.79 16.10
CA LEU A 384 -35.58 12.01 15.11
C LEU A 384 -34.71 11.49 13.95
N GLU A 385 -33.42 11.87 13.91
CA GLU A 385 -32.52 11.52 12.82
C GLU A 385 -31.14 11.16 13.39
N TRP A 386 -30.75 9.90 13.23
CA TRP A 386 -29.47 9.40 13.76
C TRP A 386 -28.26 10.04 13.06
N TRP A 387 -28.42 10.53 11.82
CA TRP A 387 -27.36 11.14 11.01
C TRP A 387 -27.18 12.65 11.22
N ASP A 388 -28.20 13.39 11.68
CA ASP A 388 -28.14 14.86 11.86
C ASP A 388 -27.43 15.22 13.15
N TYR A 389 -26.39 16.04 13.02
CA TYR A 389 -25.64 16.60 14.13
C TYR A 389 -25.38 18.10 13.95
N SER A 390 -25.78 18.88 14.95
CA SER A 390 -25.54 20.31 15.00
C SER A 390 -24.45 20.68 16.02
N ASP A 391 -23.58 21.61 15.65
CA ASP A 391 -22.62 22.24 16.55
C ASP A 391 -23.36 22.85 17.75
N SER A 392 -22.90 22.56 18.97
CA SER A 392 -23.45 23.19 20.19
C SER A 392 -23.21 24.71 20.25
N HIS A 393 -22.31 25.25 19.43
CA HIS A 393 -22.13 26.68 19.24
C HIS A 393 -23.09 27.21 18.18
N SER A 394 -23.82 28.26 18.52
CA SER A 394 -24.73 28.93 17.58
C SER A 394 -23.98 30.00 16.79
N TYR A 395 -24.14 29.97 15.47
CA TYR A 395 -23.63 30.99 14.56
C TYR A 395 -24.77 31.85 14.03
N THR A 396 -24.47 33.10 13.71
CA THR A 396 -25.39 33.95 12.96
C THR A 396 -25.41 33.53 11.50
N TYR A 397 -26.56 33.67 10.85
CA TYR A 397 -26.66 33.47 9.41
C TYR A 397 -25.73 34.42 8.65
N LEU A 398 -25.00 33.87 7.69
CA LEU A 398 -24.21 34.63 6.72
C LEU A 398 -24.58 34.09 5.35
N GLU A 399 -24.96 34.98 4.44
CA GLU A 399 -25.11 34.63 3.04
C GLU A 399 -23.75 34.17 2.50
N PHE A 400 -23.73 32.98 1.91
CA PHE A 400 -22.53 32.35 1.40
C PHE A 400 -22.81 31.82 0.01
N GLN A 401 -21.88 32.11 -0.89
CA GLN A 401 -21.87 31.57 -2.23
C GLN A 401 -20.75 30.54 -2.27
N VAL A 402 -21.11 29.30 -2.57
CA VAL A 402 -20.14 28.24 -2.81
C VAL A 402 -19.26 28.68 -3.99
N PRO A 403 -17.92 28.71 -3.82
CA PRO A 403 -16.98 29.21 -4.84
C PRO A 403 -17.04 28.51 -6.19
#